data_AF-A0A1G0ZK20-F1
#
_entry.id   AF-A0A1G0ZK20-F1
#
_cell.length_a   1.000
_cell.length_b   1.000
_cell.length_c   1.000
_cell.angle_alpha   90.00
_cell.angle_beta   90.00
_cell.angle_gamma   90.00
#
_symmetry.space_group_name_H-M   'P 1'
#
loop_
_entity.id
_entity.type
_entity.pdbx_description
1 polymer ?
#
loop_
_entity_poly.entity_id
_entity_poly.type
_entity_poly.pdbx_seq_one_letter_code
_entity_poly.pdbx_strand_id
1 'polypeptide(L)'
;MKRRSFLKAITVATTGTLLTTPRLSAQIQQPSSSLLTIMEPFDGAILHERHGNPVLGTSIDSSGRKGLRILVQGGIADSIDPGSSNILINGRSAILNGRQFQGEVFLLERENVINICLNSKGIKEEKKVRAIWHQTSHPRYRLQIDDNIFFLRDIHQKNYKSLFDCFYLSMYRDFHRKYGSKFTLNIFNSTPERDFILSDFPAKYKSEWEENADWLRLAFHAENEFPNRPYEDASPEKLARDFDLVASEIQRFAGKAYRQPGVIHWGTIKPEAYKTLYDRNVRVLSGYFVKSTENRWPVSFQLPDAPCEYLSNHDGWKDYNSGLIFSKVEFVVNSTPLDQILPKLEKAIGNPNTAEVIDLLTHEQYFWSFYKNYLPDHPQRMDRAFAFLNERGYKPVFLDDGFYGS
;
A
#
# COMPACT_ATOMS: atom_id res chain seq x y z
N MET A 1 -9.74 31.37 16.08
CA MET A 1 -10.88 30.97 15.22
C MET A 1 -10.62 31.46 13.79
N LYS A 2 -10.78 30.59 12.80
CA LYS A 2 -10.69 30.77 11.32
C LYS A 2 -9.31 30.76 10.63
N ARG A 3 -9.09 29.60 9.99
CA ARG A 3 -8.28 29.22 8.81
C ARG A 3 -8.01 30.32 7.75
N ARG A 4 -6.78 30.32 7.23
CA ARG A 4 -6.34 30.85 5.91
C ARG A 4 -5.23 29.91 5.39
N SER A 5 -5.49 29.08 4.38
CA SER A 5 -5.43 29.33 2.93
C SER A 5 -4.00 29.33 2.37
N PHE A 6 -3.63 28.30 1.62
CA PHE A 6 -2.56 28.34 0.62
C PHE A 6 -2.91 27.38 -0.52
N LEU A 7 -3.19 27.92 -1.71
CA LEU A 7 -2.95 27.33 -3.04
C LEU A 7 -3.47 28.31 -4.13
N LYS A 8 -2.53 29.01 -4.75
CA LYS A 8 -2.57 29.74 -6.05
C LYS A 8 -1.08 29.81 -6.48
N ALA A 9 -0.63 29.70 -7.73
CA ALA A 9 -1.17 29.64 -9.09
C ALA A 9 -0.16 28.79 -9.93
N ILE A 10 -0.32 28.47 -11.21
CA ILE A 10 -0.24 29.36 -12.38
C ILE A 10 -0.83 28.64 -13.61
N THR A 11 -1.60 29.40 -14.38
CA THR A 11 -2.11 29.09 -15.72
C THR A 11 -1.18 29.73 -16.75
N VAL A 12 -0.83 29.03 -17.82
CA VAL A 12 -0.33 29.64 -19.06
C VAL A 12 -1.13 29.07 -20.22
N ALA A 13 -1.74 29.98 -20.97
CA ALA A 13 -2.49 29.72 -22.19
C ALA A 13 -1.57 29.89 -23.41
N THR A 14 -1.73 29.03 -24.41
CA THR A 14 -1.27 29.27 -25.77
C THR A 14 -2.32 28.76 -26.76
N THR A 15 -2.83 29.70 -27.54
CA THR A 15 -3.71 29.57 -28.70
C THR A 15 -3.01 28.91 -29.89
N GLY A 16 -3.72 28.06 -30.63
CA GLY A 16 -3.24 27.57 -31.93
C GLY A 16 -4.22 26.66 -32.69
N THR A 17 -4.98 27.27 -33.61
CA THR A 17 -5.49 26.75 -34.89
C THR A 17 -6.35 25.47 -34.97
N LEU A 18 -7.61 25.68 -35.37
CA LEU A 18 -8.58 24.69 -35.82
C LEU A 18 -8.20 24.15 -37.22
N LEU A 19 -7.97 22.83 -37.31
CA LEU A 19 -8.04 22.08 -38.56
C LEU A 19 -9.14 21.01 -38.42
N THR A 20 -10.19 21.15 -39.23
CA THR A 20 -11.34 20.26 -39.28
C THR A 20 -11.02 19.04 -40.13
N THR A 21 -10.97 17.86 -39.53
CA THR A 21 -10.99 16.56 -40.22
C THR A 21 -12.33 15.84 -39.96
N PRO A 22 -12.82 15.03 -40.91
CA PRO A 22 -14.16 14.46 -40.84
C PRO A 22 -14.23 13.35 -39.77
N ARG A 23 -15.22 13.46 -38.87
CA ARG A 23 -15.58 12.45 -37.89
C ARG A 23 -16.06 11.18 -38.60
N LEU A 24 -15.19 10.16 -38.64
CA LEU A 24 -15.65 8.77 -38.69
C LEU A 24 -16.34 8.48 -37.35
N SER A 25 -17.66 8.32 -37.41
CA SER A 25 -18.49 7.88 -36.30
C SER A 25 -18.09 6.44 -35.93
N ALA A 26 -17.12 6.31 -35.03
CA ALA A 26 -16.97 5.10 -34.24
C ALA A 26 -18.22 4.99 -33.37
N GLN A 27 -19.08 4.01 -33.68
CA GLN A 27 -20.09 3.56 -32.75
C GLN A 27 -19.36 3.15 -31.47
N ILE A 28 -19.46 4.00 -30.44
CA ILE A 28 -19.14 3.63 -29.08
C ILE A 28 -20.11 2.51 -28.75
N GLN A 29 -19.63 1.27 -28.83
CA GLN A 29 -20.29 0.12 -28.25
C GLN A 29 -20.50 0.47 -26.78
N GLN A 30 -21.74 0.75 -26.39
CA GLN A 30 -22.07 0.90 -24.98
C GLN A 30 -21.57 -0.36 -24.26
N PRO A 31 -20.88 -0.24 -23.12
CA PRO A 31 -20.48 -1.41 -22.37
C PRO A 31 -21.77 -2.19 -22.06
N SER A 32 -21.82 -3.46 -22.48
CA SER A 32 -22.94 -4.34 -22.18
C SER A 32 -23.24 -4.23 -20.70
N SER A 33 -24.42 -3.73 -20.33
CA SER A 33 -24.83 -3.62 -18.94
C SER A 33 -24.81 -5.02 -18.34
N SER A 34 -23.88 -5.28 -17.44
CA SER A 34 -23.76 -6.59 -16.83
C SER A 34 -25.03 -6.93 -16.06
N LEU A 35 -25.54 -8.15 -16.22
CA LEU A 35 -26.80 -8.59 -15.62
C LEU A 35 -26.59 -9.07 -14.18
N LEU A 36 -25.35 -9.27 -13.78
CA LEU A 36 -24.92 -9.75 -12.46
C LEU A 36 -23.86 -8.82 -11.89
N THR A 37 -24.03 -8.29 -10.68
CA THR A 37 -23.02 -7.51 -9.96
C THR A 37 -22.60 -8.24 -8.70
N ILE A 38 -21.31 -8.32 -8.43
CA ILE A 38 -20.76 -8.88 -7.19
C ILE A 38 -20.38 -7.69 -6.30
N MET A 39 -20.87 -7.68 -5.08
CA MET A 39 -20.59 -6.64 -4.09
C MET A 39 -19.54 -7.10 -3.09
N GLU A 40 -19.68 -8.34 -2.59
CA GLU A 40 -18.78 -8.94 -1.62
C GLU A 40 -18.47 -10.40 -1.97
N PRO A 41 -17.22 -10.88 -1.82
CA PRO A 41 -16.03 -10.07 -1.57
C PRO A 41 -15.70 -9.18 -2.79
N PHE A 42 -14.92 -8.12 -2.61
CA PHE A 42 -14.30 -7.39 -3.72
C PHE A 42 -13.26 -8.28 -4.43
N ASP A 43 -13.15 -8.22 -5.76
CA ASP A 43 -12.12 -9.00 -6.49
C ASP A 43 -10.72 -8.54 -6.06
N GLY A 44 -9.89 -9.46 -5.59
CA GLY A 44 -8.59 -9.14 -5.01
C GLY A 44 -8.60 -8.88 -3.50
N ALA A 45 -9.73 -9.04 -2.81
CA ALA A 45 -9.82 -8.87 -1.36
C ALA A 45 -8.87 -9.80 -0.61
N ILE A 46 -8.15 -9.24 0.37
CA ILE A 46 -7.30 -9.99 1.31
C ILE A 46 -8.05 -10.10 2.64
N LEU A 47 -8.45 -11.32 3.00
CA LEU A 47 -9.30 -11.62 4.13
C LEU A 47 -8.59 -12.47 5.18
N HIS A 48 -8.94 -12.27 6.45
CA HIS A 48 -8.44 -13.04 7.60
C HIS A 48 -9.56 -13.27 8.61
N GLU A 49 -9.32 -14.10 9.63
CA GLU A 49 -10.35 -14.54 10.58
C GLU A 49 -10.93 -13.43 11.47
N ARG A 50 -10.20 -12.32 11.65
CA ARG A 50 -10.61 -11.14 12.43
C ARG A 50 -11.24 -10.03 11.58
N HIS A 51 -11.30 -10.23 10.27
CA HIS A 51 -11.86 -9.24 9.35
C HIS A 51 -13.34 -9.03 9.65
N GLY A 52 -13.87 -7.85 9.33
CA GLY A 52 -15.31 -7.59 9.41
C GLY A 52 -16.06 -8.30 8.28
N ASN A 53 -17.19 -7.72 7.87
CA ASN A 53 -17.89 -8.19 6.67
C ASN A 53 -16.92 -8.24 5.48
N PRO A 54 -16.87 -9.33 4.67
CA PRO A 54 -17.82 -10.45 4.61
C PRO A 54 -17.47 -11.72 5.43
N VAL A 55 -16.53 -11.66 6.36
CA VAL A 55 -16.06 -12.86 7.09
C VAL A 55 -17.05 -13.30 8.17
N LEU A 56 -17.37 -14.60 8.17
CA LEU A 56 -18.25 -15.27 9.14
C LEU A 56 -17.49 -16.10 10.17
N GLY A 57 -16.15 -16.02 10.15
CA GLY A 57 -15.24 -16.80 10.99
C GLY A 57 -14.68 -18.04 10.29
N THR A 58 -13.97 -18.89 11.04
CA THR A 58 -13.40 -20.14 10.52
C THR A 58 -14.19 -21.35 10.99
N SER A 59 -14.32 -22.37 10.15
CA SER A 59 -14.89 -23.66 10.57
C SER A 59 -14.26 -24.82 9.81
N ILE A 60 -14.62 -26.05 10.21
CA ILE A 60 -14.19 -27.27 9.53
C ILE A 60 -15.20 -27.62 8.41
N ASP A 61 -14.71 -27.90 7.21
CA ASP A 61 -15.55 -28.35 6.10
C ASP A 61 -15.90 -29.86 6.21
N SER A 62 -16.72 -30.36 5.29
CA SER A 62 -17.13 -31.79 5.26
C SER A 62 -15.97 -32.76 5.03
N SER A 63 -14.79 -32.28 4.63
CA SER A 63 -13.57 -33.07 4.45
C SER A 63 -12.62 -33.01 5.65
N GLY A 64 -13.00 -32.31 6.72
CA GLY A 64 -12.16 -32.15 7.92
C GLY A 64 -11.14 -31.01 7.83
N ARG A 65 -11.20 -30.15 6.80
CA ARG A 65 -10.24 -29.05 6.61
C ARG A 65 -10.75 -27.75 7.24
N LYS A 66 -9.88 -27.01 7.91
CA LYS A 66 -10.18 -25.63 8.38
C LYS A 66 -10.29 -24.71 7.15
N GLY A 67 -11.38 -23.95 7.09
CA GLY A 67 -11.64 -22.93 6.06
C GLY A 67 -12.11 -21.61 6.67
N LEU A 68 -11.92 -20.51 5.94
CA LEU A 68 -12.56 -19.24 6.25
C LEU A 68 -13.94 -19.22 5.59
N ARG A 69 -15.00 -19.06 6.39
CA ARG A 69 -16.35 -18.86 5.88
C ARG A 69 -16.55 -17.39 5.57
N ILE A 70 -17.08 -17.12 4.38
CA ILE A 70 -17.42 -15.77 3.94
C ILE A 70 -18.84 -15.76 3.38
N LEU A 71 -19.48 -14.60 3.45
CA LEU A 71 -20.73 -14.32 2.76
C LEU A 71 -20.43 -13.68 1.41
N VAL A 72 -20.85 -14.33 0.33
CA VAL A 72 -20.81 -13.73 -1.00
C VAL A 72 -22.14 -13.02 -1.24
N GLN A 73 -22.10 -11.76 -1.66
CA GLN A 73 -23.27 -10.93 -1.90
C GLN A 73 -23.19 -10.22 -3.23
N GLY A 74 -24.34 -9.97 -3.85
CA GLY A 74 -24.42 -9.22 -5.08
C GLY A 74 -25.85 -9.00 -5.53
N GLY A 75 -26.01 -8.42 -6.73
CA GLY A 75 -27.29 -8.09 -7.30
C GLY A 75 -27.46 -8.57 -8.75
N ILE A 76 -28.71 -8.64 -9.19
CA ILE A 76 -29.08 -8.82 -10.59
C ILE A 76 -29.66 -7.53 -11.17
N ALA A 77 -29.43 -7.29 -12.46
CA ALA A 77 -29.93 -6.11 -13.15
C ALA A 77 -31.46 -6.05 -13.20
N ASP A 78 -32.01 -4.84 -13.36
CA ASP A 78 -33.46 -4.62 -13.40
C ASP A 78 -34.17 -5.35 -14.54
N SER A 79 -33.45 -5.61 -15.63
CA SER A 79 -33.92 -6.36 -16.79
C SER A 79 -34.08 -7.86 -16.54
N ILE A 80 -33.64 -8.38 -15.40
CA ILE A 80 -33.75 -9.78 -15.01
C ILE A 80 -34.94 -9.95 -14.06
N ASP A 81 -35.85 -10.86 -14.41
CA ASP A 81 -37.00 -11.23 -13.59
C ASP A 81 -36.55 -12.16 -12.44
N PRO A 82 -36.55 -11.69 -11.17
CA PRO A 82 -36.07 -12.50 -10.05
C PRO A 82 -36.88 -13.78 -9.84
N GLY A 83 -38.18 -13.78 -10.15
CA GLY A 83 -39.06 -14.93 -9.93
C GLY A 83 -38.75 -16.11 -10.85
N SER A 84 -37.93 -15.89 -11.88
CA SER A 84 -37.50 -16.91 -12.83
C SER A 84 -35.98 -17.11 -12.88
N SER A 85 -35.27 -16.52 -11.91
CA SER A 85 -33.82 -16.52 -11.86
C SER A 85 -33.30 -17.50 -10.82
N ASN A 86 -32.22 -18.20 -11.17
CA ASN A 86 -31.45 -19.01 -10.24
C ASN A 86 -29.99 -18.52 -10.25
N ILE A 87 -29.46 -18.26 -9.06
CA ILE A 87 -28.05 -17.90 -8.85
C ILE A 87 -27.34 -19.08 -8.22
N LEU A 88 -26.23 -19.50 -8.83
CA LEU A 88 -25.34 -20.52 -8.25
C LEU A 88 -24.02 -19.85 -7.84
N ILE A 89 -23.55 -20.15 -6.63
CA ILE A 89 -22.23 -19.76 -6.13
C ILE A 89 -21.43 -21.05 -5.92
N ASN A 90 -20.34 -21.22 -6.67
CA ASN A 90 -19.58 -22.47 -6.75
C ASN A 90 -20.49 -23.69 -6.98
N GLY A 91 -21.48 -23.52 -7.86
CA GLY A 91 -22.45 -24.57 -8.21
C GLY A 91 -23.56 -24.82 -7.18
N ARG A 92 -23.57 -24.12 -6.04
CA ARG A 92 -24.61 -24.24 -5.00
C ARG A 92 -25.61 -23.09 -5.11
N SER A 93 -26.90 -23.36 -4.94
CA SER A 93 -27.93 -22.32 -4.99
C SER A 93 -27.71 -21.25 -3.93
N ALA A 94 -27.70 -19.99 -4.35
CA ALA A 94 -27.75 -18.83 -3.48
C ALA A 94 -29.19 -18.50 -3.10
N ILE A 95 -29.34 -17.75 -2.00
CA ILE A 95 -30.63 -17.18 -1.60
C ILE A 95 -30.81 -15.89 -2.41
N LEU A 96 -31.86 -15.80 -3.22
CA LEU A 96 -32.24 -14.61 -3.96
C LEU A 96 -33.44 -13.94 -3.28
N ASN A 97 -33.23 -12.76 -2.70
CA ASN A 97 -34.24 -11.95 -2.03
C ASN A 97 -34.48 -10.66 -2.82
N GLY A 98 -35.59 -10.61 -3.56
CA GLY A 98 -35.80 -9.54 -4.53
C GLY A 98 -34.70 -9.58 -5.60
N ARG A 99 -33.90 -8.52 -5.70
CA ARG A 99 -32.79 -8.44 -6.68
C ARG A 99 -31.41 -8.68 -6.08
N GLN A 100 -31.33 -8.98 -4.78
CA GLN A 100 -30.07 -9.22 -4.08
C GLN A 100 -29.92 -10.72 -3.84
N PHE A 101 -28.75 -11.27 -4.13
CA PHE A 101 -28.42 -12.66 -3.81
C PHE A 101 -27.36 -12.71 -2.73
N GLN A 102 -27.38 -13.81 -1.96
CA GLN A 102 -26.32 -14.13 -1.02
C GLN A 102 -26.10 -15.64 -0.89
N GLY A 103 -24.87 -16.04 -0.59
CA GLY A 103 -24.56 -17.42 -0.25
C GLY A 103 -23.22 -17.56 0.44
N GLU A 104 -23.07 -18.62 1.22
CA GLU A 104 -21.83 -18.88 1.95
C GLU A 104 -20.81 -19.63 1.10
N VAL A 105 -19.54 -19.22 1.21
CA VAL A 105 -18.41 -19.89 0.59
C VAL A 105 -17.33 -20.17 1.63
N PHE A 106 -16.66 -21.30 1.46
CA PHE A 106 -15.47 -21.67 2.22
C PHE A 106 -14.22 -21.38 1.39
N LEU A 107 -13.36 -20.51 1.90
CA LEU A 107 -12.01 -20.35 1.38
C LEU A 107 -11.13 -21.39 2.05
N LEU A 108 -10.48 -22.23 1.26
CA LEU A 108 -9.68 -23.36 1.75
C LEU A 108 -8.20 -23.17 1.41
N GLU A 109 -7.94 -22.51 0.29
CA GLU A 109 -6.59 -22.22 -0.19
C GLU A 109 -6.20 -20.78 0.14
N ARG A 110 -4.93 -20.42 -0.07
CA ARG A 110 -4.50 -19.02 0.02
C ARG A 110 -5.23 -18.15 -0.99
N GLU A 111 -5.34 -18.60 -2.24
CA GLU A 111 -6.05 -17.88 -3.30
C GLU A 111 -7.21 -18.72 -3.81
N ASN A 112 -8.40 -18.13 -3.86
CA ASN A 112 -9.63 -18.84 -4.14
C ASN A 112 -10.36 -18.13 -5.27
N VAL A 113 -10.90 -18.91 -6.21
CA VAL A 113 -11.79 -18.42 -7.26
C VAL A 113 -13.22 -18.80 -6.89
N ILE A 114 -14.10 -17.82 -6.84
CA ILE A 114 -15.51 -17.99 -6.58
C ILE A 114 -16.25 -17.72 -7.88
N ASN A 115 -16.98 -18.73 -8.38
CA ASN A 115 -17.76 -18.63 -9.60
C ASN A 115 -19.23 -18.35 -9.24
N ILE A 116 -19.80 -17.32 -9.85
CA ILE A 116 -21.21 -16.95 -9.70
C ILE A 116 -21.89 -17.08 -11.06
N CYS A 117 -22.93 -17.89 -11.15
CA CYS A 117 -23.68 -18.12 -12.38
C CYS A 117 -25.13 -17.68 -12.23
N LEU A 118 -25.58 -16.78 -13.08
CA LEU A 118 -26.99 -16.43 -13.26
C LEU A 118 -27.59 -17.29 -14.37
N ASN A 119 -28.75 -17.89 -14.12
CA ASN A 119 -29.60 -18.51 -15.13
C ASN A 119 -31.02 -17.96 -15.01
N SER A 120 -31.56 -17.37 -16.07
CA SER A 120 -32.92 -16.80 -16.08
C SER A 120 -33.56 -16.93 -17.47
N LYS A 121 -34.63 -17.72 -17.61
CA LYS A 121 -35.38 -17.94 -18.87
C LYS A 121 -34.50 -18.06 -20.14
N GLY A 122 -33.44 -18.87 -20.07
CA GLY A 122 -32.51 -19.10 -21.19
C GLY A 122 -31.34 -18.11 -21.28
N ILE A 123 -31.36 -17.01 -20.52
CA ILE A 123 -30.24 -16.10 -20.33
C ILE A 123 -29.27 -16.71 -19.32
N LYS A 124 -27.97 -16.68 -19.65
CA LYS A 124 -26.89 -17.11 -18.76
C LYS A 124 -25.80 -16.05 -18.70
N GLU A 125 -25.33 -15.75 -17.50
CA GLU A 125 -24.11 -14.96 -17.27
C GLU A 125 -23.28 -15.65 -16.19
N GLU A 126 -21.97 -15.70 -16.38
CA GLU A 126 -21.01 -16.19 -15.39
C GLU A 126 -20.05 -15.06 -15.03
N LYS A 127 -19.80 -14.90 -13.73
CA LYS A 127 -18.75 -14.03 -13.21
C LYS A 127 -17.85 -14.78 -12.24
N LYS A 128 -16.64 -14.26 -12.10
CA LYS A 128 -15.65 -14.76 -11.17
C LYS A 128 -15.19 -13.63 -10.27
N VAL A 129 -15.00 -13.97 -9.00
CA VAL A 129 -14.34 -13.11 -8.03
C VAL A 129 -13.26 -13.90 -7.32
N ARG A 130 -12.12 -13.26 -7.09
CA ARG A 130 -10.97 -13.87 -6.42
C ARG A 130 -10.81 -13.27 -5.04
N ALA A 131 -10.62 -14.14 -4.06
CA ALA A 131 -10.38 -13.74 -2.67
C ALA A 131 -9.17 -14.49 -2.12
N ILE A 132 -8.38 -13.77 -1.32
CA ILE A 132 -7.22 -14.30 -0.64
C ILE A 132 -7.56 -14.56 0.81
N TRP A 133 -7.24 -15.76 1.30
CA TRP A 133 -7.25 -16.04 2.72
C TRP A 133 -5.83 -15.94 3.29
N HIS A 134 -5.59 -14.89 4.08
CA HIS A 134 -4.35 -14.71 4.84
C HIS A 134 -4.37 -15.55 6.12
N GLN A 135 -4.09 -16.85 5.98
CA GLN A 135 -4.18 -17.87 7.04
C GLN A 135 -3.30 -17.59 8.26
N THR A 136 -2.14 -16.97 8.04
CA THR A 136 -1.13 -16.67 9.07
C THR A 136 -1.20 -15.22 9.55
N SER A 137 -2.26 -14.49 9.19
CA SER A 137 -2.41 -13.09 9.59
C SER A 137 -2.45 -12.97 11.11
N HIS A 138 -1.83 -11.92 11.62
CA HIS A 138 -1.94 -11.46 12.99
C HIS A 138 -1.85 -9.92 13.03
N PRO A 139 -2.35 -9.27 14.10
CA PRO A 139 -2.15 -7.83 14.31
C PRO A 139 -0.67 -7.47 14.23
N ARG A 140 -0.33 -6.54 13.34
CA ARG A 140 1.05 -6.17 13.04
C ARG A 140 1.16 -4.72 12.62
N TYR A 141 2.37 -4.18 12.74
CA TYR A 141 2.65 -2.82 12.29
C TYR A 141 3.95 -2.75 11.52
N ARG A 142 4.03 -1.79 10.60
CA ARG A 142 5.24 -1.42 9.88
C ARG A 142 5.50 0.06 10.09
N LEU A 143 6.78 0.44 10.13
CA LEU A 143 7.17 1.84 9.94
C LEU A 143 8.10 1.94 8.73
N GLN A 144 7.73 2.82 7.80
CA GLN A 144 8.63 3.27 6.75
C GLN A 144 9.05 4.70 6.99
N ILE A 145 10.30 4.98 6.65
CA ILE A 145 10.84 6.32 6.69
C ILE A 145 11.20 6.71 5.28
N ASP A 146 10.58 7.77 4.78
CA ASP A 146 10.76 8.29 3.44
C ASP A 146 11.83 9.38 3.39
N ASP A 147 12.25 9.68 2.18
CA ASP A 147 13.15 10.77 1.84
C ASP A 147 14.54 10.69 2.50
N ASN A 148 15.09 9.47 2.66
CA ASN A 148 16.37 9.32 3.33
C ASN A 148 17.55 9.57 2.40
N ILE A 149 18.44 10.47 2.81
CA ILE A 149 19.77 10.68 2.23
C ILE A 149 20.69 11.49 3.15
N PHE A 150 20.15 12.28 4.07
CA PHE A 150 20.94 13.20 4.90
C PHE A 150 21.79 12.48 5.94
N PHE A 151 21.29 11.42 6.56
CA PHE A 151 22.07 10.64 7.52
C PHE A 151 23.28 9.97 6.86
N LEU A 152 23.15 9.54 5.59
CA LEU A 152 24.26 8.97 4.83
C LEU A 152 25.33 10.03 4.56
N ARG A 153 24.91 11.25 4.15
CA ARG A 153 25.83 12.39 4.02
C ARG A 153 26.51 12.72 5.34
N ASP A 154 25.76 12.77 6.44
CA ASP A 154 26.29 13.09 7.78
C ASP A 154 27.33 12.05 8.23
N ILE A 155 27.05 10.76 8.06
CA ILE A 155 27.99 9.68 8.36
C ILE A 155 29.24 9.77 7.49
N HIS A 156 29.09 10.06 6.19
CA HIS A 156 30.22 10.23 5.28
C HIS A 156 31.11 11.40 5.73
N GLN A 157 30.52 12.58 5.96
CA GLN A 157 31.26 13.80 6.31
C GLN A 157 31.97 13.71 7.67
N LYS A 158 31.30 13.12 8.67
CA LYS A 158 31.86 12.99 10.02
C LYS A 158 32.73 11.75 10.18
N ASN A 159 32.69 10.82 9.23
CA ASN A 159 33.48 9.60 9.20
C ASN A 159 33.38 8.82 10.53
N TYR A 160 32.15 8.63 11.02
CA TYR A 160 31.88 7.97 12.30
C TYR A 160 32.54 6.58 12.41
N LYS A 161 32.79 6.12 13.65
CA LYS A 161 33.35 4.78 13.87
C LYS A 161 32.30 3.70 13.65
N SER A 162 31.06 3.97 14.07
CA SER A 162 29.88 3.12 13.87
C SER A 162 28.77 3.89 13.15
N LEU A 163 27.91 3.18 12.40
CA LEU A 163 26.65 3.73 11.90
C LEU A 163 25.81 4.37 13.00
N PHE A 164 25.83 3.78 14.19
CA PHE A 164 25.01 4.19 15.33
C PHE A 164 25.63 5.32 16.16
N ASP A 165 26.77 5.88 15.75
CA ASP A 165 27.24 7.17 16.27
C ASP A 165 26.45 8.34 15.64
N CYS A 166 25.76 8.10 14.52
CA CYS A 166 24.76 9.02 13.97
C CYS A 166 23.51 9.00 14.85
N PHE A 167 23.08 10.18 15.34
CA PHE A 167 21.94 10.28 16.25
C PHE A 167 20.67 9.66 15.66
N TYR A 168 20.49 9.81 14.35
CA TYR A 168 19.32 9.34 13.62
C TYR A 168 19.20 7.82 13.68
N LEU A 169 20.29 7.09 13.39
CA LEU A 169 20.31 5.63 13.48
C LEU A 169 20.34 5.13 14.93
N SER A 170 21.02 5.85 15.84
CA SER A 170 21.03 5.51 17.27
C SER A 170 19.61 5.52 17.85
N MET A 171 18.81 6.53 17.51
CA MET A 171 17.40 6.65 17.91
C MET A 171 16.57 5.43 17.46
N TYR A 172 16.70 4.98 16.21
CA TYR A 172 15.98 3.78 15.75
C TYR A 172 16.45 2.51 16.45
N ARG A 173 17.75 2.39 16.74
CA ARG A 173 18.27 1.28 17.54
C ARG A 173 17.65 1.26 18.95
N ASP A 174 17.44 2.43 19.56
CA ASP A 174 16.80 2.53 20.87
C ASP A 174 15.32 2.12 20.80
N PHE A 175 14.58 2.53 19.76
CA PHE A 175 13.22 2.05 19.54
C PHE A 175 13.14 0.54 19.29
N HIS A 176 14.08 -0.01 18.50
CA HIS A 176 14.17 -1.45 18.30
C HIS A 176 14.40 -2.18 19.63
N ARG A 177 15.35 -1.72 20.45
CA ARG A 177 15.61 -2.30 21.77
C ARG A 177 14.41 -2.21 22.72
N LYS A 178 13.66 -1.10 22.65
CA LYS A 178 12.52 -0.83 23.54
C LYS A 178 11.24 -1.57 23.13
N TYR A 179 10.97 -1.71 21.84
CA TYR A 179 9.68 -2.17 21.30
C TYR A 179 9.78 -3.32 20.29
N GLY A 180 11.00 -3.75 19.95
CA GLY A 180 11.25 -4.70 18.85
C GLY A 180 11.00 -4.11 17.46
N SER A 181 10.74 -2.79 17.35
CA SER A 181 10.36 -2.13 16.10
C SER A 181 11.35 -2.42 14.96
N LYS A 182 10.81 -2.50 13.74
CA LYS A 182 11.56 -2.73 12.50
C LYS A 182 11.35 -1.56 11.56
N PHE A 183 12.39 -1.20 10.80
CA PHE A 183 12.44 0.03 10.03
C PHE A 183 12.94 -0.21 8.61
N THR A 184 12.21 0.32 7.64
CA THR A 184 12.69 0.47 6.26
C THR A 184 13.02 1.94 6.01
N LEU A 185 14.26 2.24 5.70
CA LEU A 185 14.72 3.54 5.25
C LEU A 185 14.63 3.58 3.72
N ASN A 186 13.71 4.36 3.18
CA ASN A 186 13.55 4.54 1.73
C ASN A 186 14.53 5.64 1.28
N ILE A 187 15.48 5.26 0.43
CA ILE A 187 16.71 6.01 0.11
C ILE A 187 16.62 6.69 -1.26
N PHE A 188 17.11 7.94 -1.33
CA PHE A 188 17.41 8.61 -2.60
C PHE A 188 18.82 8.31 -3.11
N ASN A 189 19.06 8.46 -4.42
CA ASN A 189 20.44 8.40 -4.94
C ASN A 189 21.30 9.60 -4.50
N SER A 190 20.69 10.77 -4.27
CA SER A 190 21.41 12.01 -4.04
C SER A 190 20.64 13.00 -3.17
N THR A 191 21.37 13.89 -2.49
CA THR A 191 20.78 15.05 -1.83
C THR A 191 20.16 16.00 -2.86
N PRO A 192 19.21 16.86 -2.47
CA PRO A 192 18.59 17.82 -3.39
C PRO A 192 19.60 18.67 -4.16
N GLU A 193 20.64 19.16 -3.46
CA GLU A 193 21.71 19.98 -4.04
C GLU A 193 22.76 19.16 -4.80
N ARG A 194 22.69 17.82 -4.75
CA ARG A 194 23.67 16.89 -5.30
C ARG A 194 25.10 17.11 -4.78
N ASP A 195 25.22 17.62 -3.56
CA ASP A 195 26.49 17.74 -2.81
C ASP A 195 26.94 16.39 -2.20
N PHE A 196 26.07 15.38 -2.26
CA PHE A 196 26.35 14.00 -1.87
C PHE A 196 25.54 13.04 -2.74
N ILE A 197 26.18 11.98 -3.23
CA ILE A 197 25.55 10.88 -3.96
C ILE A 197 25.91 9.53 -3.33
N LEU A 198 25.08 8.49 -3.53
CA LEU A 198 25.28 7.20 -2.85
C LEU A 198 26.65 6.55 -3.13
N SER A 199 27.25 6.78 -4.29
CA SER A 199 28.59 6.27 -4.60
C SER A 199 29.68 6.82 -3.68
N ASP A 200 29.45 7.98 -3.05
CA ASP A 200 30.36 8.56 -2.06
C ASP A 200 30.30 7.83 -0.72
N PHE A 201 29.22 7.09 -0.45
CA PHE A 201 29.06 6.38 0.82
C PHE A 201 30.01 5.17 0.90
N PRO A 202 30.85 5.06 1.95
CA PRO A 202 31.89 4.03 2.00
C PRO A 202 31.31 2.65 2.33
N ALA A 203 31.86 1.61 1.71
CA ALA A 203 31.45 0.22 1.96
C ALA A 203 31.93 -0.34 3.33
N LYS A 204 32.72 0.43 4.09
CA LYS A 204 33.30 -0.03 5.37
C LYS A 204 32.24 -0.38 6.44
N TYR A 205 31.03 0.15 6.32
CA TYR A 205 29.92 -0.09 7.26
C TYR A 205 29.08 -1.32 6.90
N LYS A 206 29.44 -2.06 5.84
CA LYS A 206 28.62 -3.16 5.32
C LYS A 206 28.34 -4.24 6.36
N SER A 207 29.32 -4.60 7.19
CA SER A 207 29.09 -5.60 8.25
C SER A 207 28.06 -5.12 9.27
N GLU A 208 28.12 -3.86 9.70
CA GLU A 208 27.14 -3.32 10.65
C GLU A 208 25.72 -3.32 10.05
N TRP A 209 25.56 -3.00 8.77
CA TRP A 209 24.27 -3.13 8.10
C TRP A 209 23.77 -4.58 8.07
N GLU A 210 24.63 -5.52 7.66
CA GLU A 210 24.27 -6.94 7.57
C GLU A 210 23.93 -7.55 8.93
N GLU A 211 24.64 -7.16 9.99
CA GLU A 211 24.39 -7.59 11.37
C GLU A 211 23.06 -7.08 11.94
N ASN A 212 22.47 -6.03 11.34
CA ASN A 212 21.22 -5.42 11.80
C ASN A 212 20.07 -5.58 10.79
N ALA A 213 20.26 -6.38 9.74
CA ALA A 213 19.31 -6.53 8.63
C ALA A 213 17.97 -7.20 9.03
N ASP A 214 17.88 -7.79 10.22
CA ASP A 214 16.66 -8.38 10.77
C ASP A 214 15.66 -7.33 11.29
N TRP A 215 16.13 -6.11 11.56
CA TRP A 215 15.30 -4.99 12.06
C TRP A 215 15.51 -3.66 11.35
N LEU A 216 16.63 -3.43 10.67
CA LEU A 216 16.93 -2.19 9.94
C LEU A 216 17.29 -2.50 8.49
N ARG A 217 16.50 -1.99 7.55
CA ARG A 217 16.65 -2.26 6.12
C ARG A 217 16.56 -0.99 5.28
N LEU A 218 17.12 -1.06 4.08
CA LEU A 218 17.15 0.05 3.13
C LEU A 218 16.47 -0.37 1.83
N ALA A 219 15.73 0.56 1.23
CA ALA A 219 15.07 0.33 -0.05
C ALA A 219 15.15 1.55 -0.95
N PHE A 220 14.88 1.36 -2.24
CA PHE A 220 14.77 2.44 -3.21
C PHE A 220 13.60 3.39 -2.88
N HIS A 221 13.78 4.69 -3.08
CA HIS A 221 12.67 5.66 -3.05
C HIS A 221 12.53 6.43 -4.36
N ALA A 222 13.61 7.08 -4.79
CA ALA A 222 13.77 7.70 -6.10
C ALA A 222 15.25 8.02 -6.38
N GLU A 223 15.54 8.58 -7.55
CA GLU A 223 16.88 9.12 -7.83
C GLU A 223 17.17 10.40 -7.00
N ASN A 224 16.19 11.29 -6.83
CA ASN A 224 16.35 12.52 -6.05
C ASN A 224 14.98 12.94 -5.49
N GLU A 225 14.98 13.82 -4.47
CA GLU A 225 13.76 14.44 -3.93
C GLU A 225 13.01 15.28 -4.98
N PHE A 226 13.76 15.92 -5.90
CA PHE A 226 13.18 16.78 -6.91
C PHE A 226 13.38 16.25 -8.34
N PRO A 227 12.37 16.38 -9.22
CA PRO A 227 11.05 16.97 -8.97
C PRO A 227 10.17 16.08 -8.08
N ASN A 228 9.22 16.66 -7.35
CA ASN A 228 8.35 15.95 -6.38
C ASN A 228 7.76 14.64 -6.95
N ARG A 229 7.23 14.64 -8.17
CA ARG A 229 6.58 13.44 -8.74
C ARG A 229 7.37 12.90 -9.92
N PRO A 230 8.58 12.35 -9.69
CA PRO A 230 9.50 12.01 -10.76
C PRO A 230 8.98 10.85 -11.63
N TYR A 231 8.00 10.09 -11.12
CA TYR A 231 7.44 8.91 -11.77
C TYR A 231 5.95 9.00 -12.13
N GLU A 232 5.28 10.13 -11.89
CA GLU A 232 3.86 10.32 -12.25
C GLU A 232 3.65 10.13 -13.75
N ASP A 233 4.56 10.65 -14.57
CA ASP A 233 4.51 10.53 -16.03
C ASP A 233 5.66 9.76 -16.66
N ALA A 234 6.57 9.21 -15.86
CA ALA A 234 7.76 8.52 -16.35
C ALA A 234 7.43 7.22 -17.08
N SER A 235 8.31 6.85 -18.02
CA SER A 235 8.24 5.52 -18.64
C SER A 235 8.71 4.43 -17.66
N PRO A 236 8.27 3.17 -17.85
CA PRO A 236 8.77 2.05 -17.06
C PRO A 236 10.30 1.91 -17.10
N GLU A 237 10.94 2.24 -18.22
CA GLU A 237 12.40 2.17 -18.39
C GLU A 237 13.12 3.20 -17.54
N LYS A 238 12.56 4.41 -17.37
CA LYS A 238 13.13 5.41 -16.46
C LYS A 238 13.04 4.93 -15.01
N LEU A 239 11.88 4.45 -14.58
CA LEU A 239 11.70 3.91 -13.23
C LEU A 239 12.66 2.74 -12.96
N ALA A 240 12.76 1.81 -13.92
CA ALA A 240 13.69 0.70 -13.88
C ALA A 240 15.15 1.14 -13.69
N ARG A 241 15.62 2.09 -14.51
CA ARG A 241 17.01 2.58 -14.44
C ARG A 241 17.31 3.23 -13.10
N ASP A 242 16.41 4.08 -12.61
CA ASP A 242 16.60 4.81 -11.36
C ASP A 242 16.54 3.83 -10.15
N PHE A 243 15.64 2.84 -10.22
CA PHE A 243 15.56 1.75 -9.26
C PHE A 243 16.88 0.97 -9.21
N ASP A 244 17.38 0.51 -10.36
CA ASP A 244 18.54 -0.36 -10.45
C ASP A 244 19.81 0.37 -9.98
N LEU A 245 19.92 1.67 -10.30
CA LEU A 245 21.00 2.53 -9.79
C LEU A 245 21.03 2.55 -8.26
N VAL A 246 19.93 2.96 -7.61
CA VAL A 246 19.88 3.07 -6.15
C VAL A 246 20.01 1.71 -5.48
N ALA A 247 19.33 0.68 -6.01
CA ALA A 247 19.40 -0.68 -5.49
C ALA A 247 20.84 -1.22 -5.50
N SER A 248 21.58 -1.00 -6.60
CA SER A 248 22.96 -1.43 -6.73
C SER A 248 23.88 -0.77 -5.70
N GLU A 249 23.70 0.52 -5.43
CA GLU A 249 24.48 1.23 -4.41
C GLU A 249 24.14 0.77 -2.99
N ILE A 250 22.84 0.60 -2.66
CA ILE A 250 22.45 0.04 -1.36
C ILE A 250 23.04 -1.36 -1.18
N GLN A 251 22.99 -2.23 -2.20
CA GLN A 251 23.60 -3.56 -2.14
C GLN A 251 25.12 -3.50 -1.95
N ARG A 252 25.80 -2.52 -2.57
CA ARG A 252 27.23 -2.30 -2.42
C ARG A 252 27.60 -2.02 -0.97
N PHE A 253 26.96 -1.03 -0.32
CA PHE A 253 27.36 -0.60 1.02
C PHE A 253 26.60 -1.27 2.18
N ALA A 254 25.44 -1.87 1.95
CA ALA A 254 24.58 -2.45 3.00
C ALA A 254 24.28 -3.95 2.84
N GLY A 255 24.64 -4.55 1.70
CA GLY A 255 24.54 -6.00 1.50
C GLY A 255 23.14 -6.55 1.76
N LYS A 256 23.03 -7.48 2.71
CA LYS A 256 21.78 -8.16 3.09
C LYS A 256 20.69 -7.23 3.65
N ALA A 257 21.03 -6.01 4.06
CA ALA A 257 20.06 -5.03 4.53
C ALA A 257 19.27 -4.37 3.37
N TYR A 258 19.67 -4.57 2.11
CA TYR A 258 18.88 -4.15 0.95
C TYR A 258 17.57 -4.93 0.83
N ARG A 259 16.47 -4.24 0.53
CA ARG A 259 15.16 -4.81 0.17
C ARG A 259 14.45 -4.05 -0.92
N GLN A 260 13.41 -4.68 -1.45
CA GLN A 260 12.47 -4.06 -2.36
C GLN A 260 11.64 -2.98 -1.64
N PRO A 261 11.32 -1.88 -2.34
CA PRO A 261 10.55 -0.79 -1.76
C PRO A 261 9.12 -1.20 -1.44
N GLY A 262 8.63 -0.69 -0.30
CA GLY A 262 7.20 -0.67 0.02
C GLY A 262 6.51 0.62 -0.39
N VAL A 263 7.25 1.69 -0.73
CA VAL A 263 6.73 2.98 -1.20
C VAL A 263 7.68 3.53 -2.27
N ILE A 264 7.11 4.10 -3.32
CA ILE A 264 7.81 4.87 -4.34
C ILE A 264 7.60 6.36 -4.04
N HIS A 265 8.57 7.23 -4.31
CA HIS A 265 8.44 8.66 -4.03
C HIS A 265 7.11 9.24 -4.57
N TRP A 266 6.35 9.88 -3.68
CA TRP A 266 4.97 10.38 -3.89
C TRP A 266 3.88 9.34 -4.19
N GLY A 267 4.18 8.04 -4.08
CA GLY A 267 3.23 6.94 -4.29
C GLY A 267 2.44 7.07 -5.59
N THR A 268 3.11 7.54 -6.65
CA THR A 268 2.50 7.73 -7.97
C THR A 268 3.44 7.18 -9.04
N ILE A 269 2.91 6.23 -9.81
CA ILE A 269 3.54 5.65 -11.00
C ILE A 269 2.43 5.33 -11.99
N LYS A 270 2.79 5.25 -13.26
CA LYS A 270 1.90 4.76 -14.31
C LYS A 270 1.59 3.26 -14.14
N PRO A 271 0.34 2.79 -14.38
CA PRO A 271 0.00 1.37 -14.29
C PRO A 271 0.89 0.46 -15.15
N GLU A 272 1.39 0.96 -16.29
CA GLU A 272 2.31 0.24 -17.16
C GLU A 272 3.63 -0.13 -16.46
N ALA A 273 4.01 0.58 -15.40
CA ALA A 273 5.23 0.33 -14.65
C ALA A 273 5.07 -0.72 -13.53
N TYR A 274 3.84 -1.17 -13.24
CA TYR A 274 3.60 -2.15 -12.16
C TYR A 274 4.34 -3.47 -12.43
N LYS A 275 4.31 -3.94 -13.67
CA LYS A 275 5.00 -5.19 -14.06
C LYS A 275 6.52 -5.06 -13.91
N THR A 276 7.07 -3.90 -14.25
CA THR A 276 8.49 -3.57 -14.08
C THR A 276 8.94 -3.66 -12.62
N LEU A 277 8.09 -3.21 -11.67
CA LEU A 277 8.34 -3.37 -10.24
C LEU A 277 8.19 -4.82 -9.78
N TYR A 278 7.14 -5.51 -10.24
CA TYR A 278 6.93 -6.92 -9.91
C TYR A 278 8.11 -7.79 -10.36
N ASP A 279 8.64 -7.57 -11.56
CA ASP A 279 9.78 -8.33 -12.08
C ASP A 279 11.09 -8.02 -11.30
N ARG A 280 11.13 -6.90 -10.57
CA ARG A 280 12.19 -6.53 -9.61
C ARG A 280 11.92 -7.02 -8.18
N ASN A 281 10.98 -7.97 -8.04
CA ASN A 281 10.56 -8.57 -6.78
C ASN A 281 9.77 -7.66 -5.83
N VAL A 282 9.30 -6.50 -6.28
CA VAL A 282 8.33 -5.72 -5.49
C VAL A 282 7.04 -6.53 -5.40
N ARG A 283 6.51 -6.66 -4.19
CA ARG A 283 5.26 -7.41 -3.94
C ARG A 283 4.19 -6.59 -3.26
N VAL A 284 4.59 -5.59 -2.48
CA VAL A 284 3.67 -4.74 -1.70
C VAL A 284 4.02 -3.28 -1.94
N LEU A 285 3.03 -2.46 -2.25
CA LEU A 285 3.14 -1.01 -2.36
C LEU A 285 2.12 -0.32 -1.48
N SER A 286 2.55 0.62 -0.65
CA SER A 286 1.67 1.31 0.28
C SER A 286 1.30 2.71 -0.18
N GLY A 287 0.02 3.04 -0.10
CA GLY A 287 -0.55 4.31 -0.52
C GLY A 287 -1.53 4.87 0.51
N TYR A 288 -1.95 6.12 0.34
CA TYR A 288 -2.84 6.77 1.29
C TYR A 288 -4.29 6.33 1.13
N PHE A 289 -4.75 6.22 -0.12
CA PHE A 289 -6.15 5.89 -0.46
C PHE A 289 -7.15 6.79 0.30
N VAL A 290 -6.87 8.09 0.32
CA VAL A 290 -7.76 9.11 0.87
C VAL A 290 -8.18 10.06 -0.25
N LYS A 291 -9.50 10.16 -0.50
CA LYS A 291 -10.04 11.03 -1.54
C LYS A 291 -9.81 12.50 -1.15
N SER A 292 -9.16 13.24 -2.03
CA SER A 292 -8.92 14.68 -1.86
C SER A 292 -10.20 15.49 -2.06
N THR A 293 -10.16 16.77 -1.66
CA THR A 293 -11.27 17.72 -1.88
C THR A 293 -11.53 18.01 -3.36
N GLU A 294 -10.59 17.69 -4.24
CA GLU A 294 -10.71 17.81 -5.69
C GLU A 294 -11.22 16.51 -6.35
N ASN A 295 -11.74 15.56 -5.55
CA ASN A 295 -12.22 14.26 -6.02
C ASN A 295 -11.16 13.41 -6.73
N ARG A 296 -9.89 13.57 -6.33
CA ARG A 296 -8.75 12.76 -6.80
C ARG A 296 -8.20 11.87 -5.69
N TRP A 297 -7.55 10.77 -6.06
CA TRP A 297 -6.79 9.90 -5.16
C TRP A 297 -5.29 10.21 -5.28
N PRO A 298 -4.73 11.10 -4.44
CA PRO A 298 -3.28 11.28 -4.38
C PRO A 298 -2.63 10.07 -3.69
N VAL A 299 -1.38 9.77 -4.06
CA VAL A 299 -0.56 8.71 -3.43
C VAL A 299 -1.29 7.36 -3.46
N SER A 300 -1.85 7.02 -4.63
CA SER A 300 -2.63 5.80 -4.87
C SER A 300 -2.13 5.01 -6.08
N PHE A 301 -0.92 5.29 -6.56
CA PHE A 301 -0.29 4.65 -7.71
C PHE A 301 -1.12 4.75 -9.00
N GLN A 302 -1.97 5.78 -9.13
CA GLN A 302 -2.89 5.94 -10.27
C GLN A 302 -3.86 4.75 -10.44
N LEU A 303 -4.19 4.08 -9.34
CA LEU A 303 -5.23 3.06 -9.34
C LEU A 303 -6.59 3.67 -9.72
N PRO A 304 -7.48 2.90 -10.40
CA PRO A 304 -8.85 3.31 -10.65
C PRO A 304 -9.63 3.61 -9.35
N ASP A 305 -10.76 4.29 -9.48
CA ASP A 305 -11.57 4.70 -8.33
C ASP A 305 -12.04 3.52 -7.46
N ALA A 306 -12.53 2.43 -8.06
CA ALA A 306 -13.07 1.29 -7.32
C ALA A 306 -12.08 0.65 -6.32
N PRO A 307 -10.85 0.24 -6.72
CA PRO A 307 -9.86 -0.27 -5.76
C PRO A 307 -9.40 0.79 -4.76
N CYS A 308 -9.35 2.08 -5.13
CA CYS A 308 -9.05 3.14 -4.17
C CYS A 308 -10.14 3.28 -3.10
N GLU A 309 -11.42 3.20 -3.50
CA GLU A 309 -12.56 3.22 -2.58
C GLU A 309 -12.56 2.02 -1.65
N TYR A 310 -12.25 0.82 -2.17
CA TYR A 310 -12.06 -0.38 -1.35
C TYR A 310 -10.93 -0.18 -0.33
N LEU A 311 -9.72 0.18 -0.79
CA LEU A 311 -8.54 0.37 0.07
C LEU A 311 -8.69 1.52 1.06
N SER A 312 -9.56 2.50 0.81
CA SER A 312 -9.84 3.55 1.80
C SER A 312 -10.45 2.98 3.11
N ASN A 313 -11.01 1.77 3.06
CA ASN A 313 -11.66 1.09 4.19
C ASN A 313 -11.08 -0.29 4.51
N HIS A 314 -9.99 -0.72 3.85
CA HIS A 314 -9.41 -2.05 4.01
C HIS A 314 -7.87 -1.98 4.04
N ASP A 315 -7.24 -2.87 4.81
CA ASP A 315 -5.78 -2.92 4.96
C ASP A 315 -5.04 -3.18 3.63
N GLY A 316 -5.55 -4.09 2.80
CA GLY A 316 -4.88 -4.44 1.56
C GLY A 316 -5.75 -5.08 0.47
N TRP A 317 -5.27 -4.98 -0.76
CA TRP A 317 -5.92 -5.47 -1.98
C TRP A 317 -4.88 -5.98 -2.97
N LYS A 318 -5.13 -7.12 -3.61
CA LYS A 318 -4.25 -7.65 -4.65
C LYS A 318 -4.75 -7.26 -6.04
N ASP A 319 -3.91 -6.56 -6.79
CA ASP A 319 -4.08 -6.44 -8.23
C ASP A 319 -3.58 -7.72 -8.90
N TYR A 320 -4.50 -8.54 -9.39
CA TYR A 320 -4.14 -9.77 -10.07
C TYR A 320 -3.47 -9.57 -11.44
N ASN A 321 -3.62 -8.41 -12.07
CA ASN A 321 -3.02 -8.15 -13.38
C ASN A 321 -1.50 -7.96 -13.25
N SER A 322 -1.05 -7.18 -12.27
CA SER A 322 0.37 -6.99 -11.98
C SER A 322 0.94 -8.04 -11.01
N GLY A 323 0.09 -8.63 -10.17
CA GLY A 323 0.49 -9.47 -9.04
C GLY A 323 0.87 -8.70 -7.77
N LEU A 324 0.82 -7.36 -7.80
CA LEU A 324 1.13 -6.51 -6.65
C LEU A 324 0.00 -6.50 -5.63
N ILE A 325 0.38 -6.38 -4.37
CA ILE A 325 -0.52 -6.04 -3.27
C ILE A 325 -0.38 -4.54 -3.00
N PHE A 326 -1.50 -3.85 -2.94
CA PHE A 326 -1.58 -2.48 -2.48
C PHE A 326 -2.03 -2.48 -1.02
N SER A 327 -1.34 -1.72 -0.18
CA SER A 327 -1.58 -1.62 1.26
C SER A 327 -1.92 -0.20 1.65
N LYS A 328 -2.82 -0.01 2.60
CA LYS A 328 -3.14 1.31 3.13
C LYS A 328 -2.08 1.77 4.12
N VAL A 329 -1.75 3.06 4.07
CA VAL A 329 -1.03 3.78 5.14
C VAL A 329 -2.05 4.44 6.07
N GLU A 330 -1.99 4.15 7.37
CA GLU A 330 -2.94 4.68 8.35
C GLU A 330 -2.77 6.18 8.53
N PHE A 331 -1.54 6.62 8.77
CA PHE A 331 -1.18 8.03 8.79
C PHE A 331 0.33 8.26 8.75
N VAL A 332 0.68 9.51 8.44
CA VAL A 332 2.05 10.01 8.44
C VAL A 332 2.37 10.68 9.79
N VAL A 333 3.34 10.14 10.53
CA VAL A 333 3.68 10.51 11.91
C VAL A 333 4.14 11.96 12.02
N ASN A 334 5.05 12.42 11.15
CA ASN A 334 5.52 13.82 11.19
C ASN A 334 4.39 14.84 10.94
N SER A 335 3.37 14.47 10.16
CA SER A 335 2.21 15.34 9.90
C SER A 335 1.10 15.26 10.96
N THR A 336 1.23 14.33 11.92
CA THR A 336 0.22 14.10 12.96
C THR A 336 0.69 14.71 14.27
N PRO A 337 -0.03 15.69 14.85
CA PRO A 337 0.30 16.25 16.15
C PRO A 337 0.39 15.17 17.24
N LEU A 338 1.25 15.38 18.24
CA LEU A 338 1.52 14.40 19.29
C LEU A 338 0.26 13.93 20.04
N ASP A 339 -0.66 14.86 20.34
CA ASP A 339 -1.94 14.59 21.00
C ASP A 339 -2.94 13.83 20.10
N GLN A 340 -2.71 13.82 18.79
CA GLN A 340 -3.54 13.15 17.79
C GLN A 340 -3.02 11.76 17.39
N ILE A 341 -1.84 11.34 17.86
CA ILE A 341 -1.28 10.01 17.57
C ILE A 341 -2.21 8.91 18.09
N LEU A 342 -2.60 8.97 19.37
CA LEU A 342 -3.48 7.94 19.95
C LEU A 342 -4.89 7.94 19.36
N PRO A 343 -5.62 9.08 19.26
CA PRO A 343 -6.95 9.08 18.67
C PRO A 343 -6.99 8.48 17.26
N LYS A 344 -5.95 8.70 16.44
CA LYS A 344 -5.86 8.08 15.11
C LYS A 344 -5.66 6.57 15.18
N LEU A 345 -4.75 6.11 16.04
CA LEU A 345 -4.50 4.67 16.22
C LEU A 345 -5.73 3.96 16.79
N GLU A 346 -6.39 4.54 17.80
CA GLU A 346 -7.63 4.00 18.38
C GLU A 346 -8.73 3.85 17.33
N LYS A 347 -8.88 4.86 16.45
CA LYS A 347 -9.82 4.77 15.33
C LYS A 347 -9.46 3.65 14.35
N ALA A 348 -8.18 3.50 14.00
CA ALA A 348 -7.73 2.48 13.06
C ALA A 348 -7.98 1.06 13.59
N ILE A 349 -7.53 0.78 14.83
CA ILE A 349 -7.69 -0.54 15.46
C ILE A 349 -9.13 -0.88 15.83
N GLY A 350 -10.01 0.12 15.94
CA GLY A 350 -11.43 -0.07 16.23
C GLY A 350 -12.26 -0.55 15.03
N ASN A 351 -11.69 -0.51 13.81
CA ASN A 351 -12.33 -1.00 12.61
C ASN A 351 -11.70 -2.34 12.18
N PRO A 352 -12.44 -3.46 12.21
CA PRO A 352 -11.88 -4.79 11.91
C PRO A 352 -11.33 -4.93 10.48
N ASN A 353 -11.74 -4.07 9.55
CA ASN A 353 -11.22 -4.07 8.18
C ASN A 353 -9.88 -3.34 8.04
N THR A 354 -9.47 -2.56 9.06
CA THR A 354 -8.23 -1.78 9.07
C THR A 354 -7.39 -1.97 10.35
N ALA A 355 -7.67 -3.04 11.11
CA ALA A 355 -7.06 -3.30 12.42
C ALA A 355 -5.99 -4.38 12.35
N GLU A 356 -5.81 -5.03 11.21
CA GLU A 356 -4.88 -6.16 11.11
C GLU A 356 -3.47 -5.67 10.79
N VAL A 357 -3.35 -4.62 9.98
CA VAL A 357 -2.09 -3.97 9.60
C VAL A 357 -2.14 -2.50 9.95
N ILE A 358 -1.20 -2.05 10.77
CA ILE A 358 -0.98 -0.62 11.03
C ILE A 358 0.32 -0.19 10.35
N ASP A 359 0.20 0.39 9.17
CA ASP A 359 1.28 0.89 8.34
C ASP A 359 1.49 2.39 8.59
N LEU A 360 2.58 2.71 9.26
CA LEU A 360 2.98 4.06 9.61
C LEU A 360 4.06 4.54 8.66
N LEU A 361 4.02 5.84 8.37
CA LEU A 361 5.02 6.51 7.53
C LEU A 361 5.55 7.75 8.23
N THR A 362 6.83 8.05 8.05
CA THR A 362 7.39 9.37 8.38
C THR A 362 8.48 9.76 7.40
N HIS A 363 9.07 10.95 7.55
CA HIS A 363 10.13 11.42 6.65
C HIS A 363 11.37 11.86 7.42
N GLU A 364 12.54 11.57 6.86
CA GLU A 364 13.84 11.89 7.47
C GLU A 364 13.96 13.40 7.77
N GLN A 365 13.57 14.27 6.84
CA GLN A 365 13.93 15.69 6.91
C GLN A 365 13.44 16.36 8.22
N TYR A 366 12.33 15.87 8.79
CA TYR A 366 11.71 16.41 9.99
C TYR A 366 12.53 16.16 11.28
N PHE A 367 13.58 15.33 11.23
CA PHE A 367 14.50 15.10 12.35
C PHE A 367 15.69 16.07 12.40
N TRP A 368 15.93 16.81 11.32
CA TRP A 368 17.13 17.63 11.17
C TRP A 368 16.83 19.11 11.41
N SER A 369 17.54 19.74 12.34
CA SER A 369 17.31 21.14 12.74
C SER A 369 17.54 22.16 11.62
N PHE A 370 18.29 21.81 10.57
CA PHE A 370 18.45 22.65 9.39
C PHE A 370 17.25 22.62 8.45
N TYR A 371 16.36 21.63 8.57
CA TYR A 371 15.19 21.54 7.71
C TYR A 371 14.13 22.56 8.15
N LYS A 372 13.56 23.28 7.17
CA LYS A 372 12.60 24.37 7.42
C LYS A 372 11.36 23.95 8.25
N ASN A 373 10.98 22.68 8.19
CA ASN A 373 9.85 22.13 8.94
C ASN A 373 10.32 21.14 10.04
N TYR A 374 11.53 21.34 10.60
CA TYR A 374 12.04 20.54 11.70
C TYR A 374 11.02 20.41 12.85
N LEU A 375 10.89 19.20 13.40
CA LEU A 375 9.98 18.89 14.49
C LEU A 375 10.77 18.37 15.70
N PRO A 376 11.01 19.18 16.74
CA PRO A 376 11.75 18.75 17.93
C PRO A 376 11.03 17.67 18.73
N ASP A 377 9.70 17.52 18.56
CA ASP A 377 8.87 16.51 19.21
C ASP A 377 8.70 15.22 18.38
N HIS A 378 9.37 15.11 17.23
CA HIS A 378 9.16 13.99 16.32
C HIS A 378 9.53 12.62 16.92
N PRO A 379 10.66 12.45 17.64
CA PRO A 379 10.95 11.20 18.34
C PRO A 379 9.84 10.80 19.33
N GLN A 380 9.25 11.76 20.03
CA GLN A 380 8.17 11.53 21.01
C GLN A 380 6.89 11.05 20.33
N ARG A 381 6.59 11.53 19.11
CA ARG A 381 5.45 11.04 18.32
C ARG A 381 5.60 9.57 17.94
N MET A 382 6.80 9.16 17.55
CA MET A 382 7.10 7.76 17.24
C MET A 382 7.05 6.89 18.50
N ASP A 383 7.69 7.32 19.60
CA ASP A 383 7.64 6.61 20.88
C ASP A 383 6.20 6.36 21.33
N ARG A 384 5.34 7.38 21.21
CA ARG A 384 3.93 7.32 21.54
C ARG A 384 3.16 6.31 20.68
N ALA A 385 3.46 6.22 19.39
CA ALA A 385 2.84 5.26 18.48
C ALA A 385 3.29 3.82 18.80
N PHE A 386 4.59 3.59 18.96
CA PHE A 386 5.13 2.25 19.23
C PHE A 386 4.70 1.72 20.59
N ALA A 387 4.70 2.57 21.63
CA ALA A 387 4.19 2.20 22.95
C ALA A 387 2.75 1.67 22.86
N PHE A 388 1.87 2.43 22.20
CA PHE A 388 0.46 2.07 22.07
C PHE A 388 0.23 0.75 21.32
N LEU A 389 0.96 0.54 20.22
CA LEU A 389 0.86 -0.68 19.41
C LEU A 389 1.44 -1.89 20.14
N ASN A 390 2.59 -1.73 20.79
CA ASN A 390 3.25 -2.78 21.55
C ASN A 390 2.40 -3.23 22.76
N GLU A 391 1.81 -2.29 23.50
CA GLU A 391 0.87 -2.59 24.61
C GLU A 391 -0.35 -3.40 24.17
N ARG A 392 -0.74 -3.31 22.89
CA ARG A 392 -1.87 -4.05 22.29
C ARG A 392 -1.46 -5.30 21.54
N GLY A 393 -0.18 -5.69 21.64
CA GLY A 393 0.33 -6.94 21.06
C GLY A 393 0.61 -6.90 19.55
N TYR A 394 0.55 -5.74 18.91
CA TYR A 394 0.90 -5.62 17.49
C TYR A 394 2.38 -5.94 17.29
N LYS A 395 2.67 -6.82 16.33
CA LYS A 395 4.05 -7.24 16.04
C LYS A 395 4.70 -6.36 14.97
N PRO A 396 5.94 -5.89 15.15
CA PRO A 396 6.66 -5.17 14.11
C PRO A 396 7.09 -6.11 12.99
N VAL A 397 6.81 -5.72 11.75
CA VAL A 397 7.07 -6.53 10.56
C VAL A 397 7.67 -5.70 9.42
N PHE A 398 8.27 -6.39 8.46
CA PHE A 398 8.45 -5.89 7.11
C PHE A 398 7.31 -6.46 6.25
N LEU A 399 6.51 -5.63 5.60
CA LEU A 399 5.36 -6.12 4.81
C LEU A 399 5.78 -6.92 3.56
N ASP A 400 7.02 -6.76 3.11
CA ASP A 400 7.62 -7.52 2.02
C ASP A 400 8.25 -8.85 2.49
N ASP A 401 8.25 -9.16 3.80
CA ASP A 401 8.56 -10.51 4.28
C ASP A 401 7.32 -11.41 4.18
N GLY A 402 7.55 -12.66 3.75
CA GLY A 402 6.50 -13.66 3.61
C GLY A 402 5.36 -13.20 2.70
N PHE A 403 4.13 -13.61 3.04
CA PHE A 403 2.94 -13.07 2.36
C PHE A 403 2.39 -11.90 3.18
N TYR A 404 2.67 -10.68 2.72
CA TYR A 404 2.11 -9.46 3.30
C TYR A 404 2.42 -9.28 4.81
N GLY A 405 3.67 -9.58 5.18
CA GLY A 405 4.23 -9.39 6.52
C GLY A 405 3.98 -10.51 7.52
N SER A 406 3.70 -11.74 7.06
CA SER A 406 3.51 -12.93 7.91
C SER A 406 4.67 -13.90 7.91
#